data_AF-A0A165T3D3-F1
#
_entry.id   AF-A0A165T3D3-F1
#
_cell.length_a   1.000
_cell.length_b   1.000
_cell.length_c   1.000
_cell.angle_alpha   90.00
_cell.angle_beta   90.00
_cell.angle_gamma   90.00
#
_symmetry.space_group_name_H-M   'P 1'
#
loop_
_entity.id
_entity.type
_entity.pdbx_description
1 polymer ?
#
loop_
_entity_poly.entity_id
_entity_poly.type
_entity_poly.pdbx_seq_one_letter_code
_entity_poly.pdbx_strand_id
1 'polypeptide(L)'
;MNIGSNVARQATRHALKRRLARFPSRCLHESSQASGYSTVNPDEIALFSRLSQHWWDEHGEFAFLHKMNPIRMQFIREKMLEVAREEQGEEAAVYMGNGANLLNGLDVVDVGCGGGLLSESLARLGGRTLGIDASEANISIASLHGAADPRLSSQNPSSSSGSLTYQHTSAEDLLRNPQRFDVVCSMEVLEHVDNPSGFLSSCAELLKV
;
A
#
# COMPACT_ATOMS: atom_id res chain seq x y z
N MET A 1 -6.67 -18.17 27.01
CA MET A 1 -5.54 -17.23 27.17
C MET A 1 -4.59 -17.44 26.00
N ASN A 2 -4.58 -16.52 25.03
CA ASN A 2 -3.94 -16.70 23.72
C ASN A 2 -2.56 -16.00 23.67
N ILE A 3 -1.55 -16.67 24.24
CA ILE A 3 -0.20 -16.13 24.40
C ILE A 3 0.55 -16.03 23.05
N GLY A 4 0.25 -16.91 22.10
CA GLY A 4 0.92 -16.95 20.78
C GLY A 4 0.65 -15.74 19.89
N SER A 5 -0.52 -15.12 20.01
CA SER A 5 -0.90 -13.95 19.20
C SER A 5 -0.15 -12.66 19.55
N ASN A 6 0.36 -12.53 20.78
CA ASN A 6 1.08 -11.34 21.25
C ASN A 6 2.58 -11.39 20.90
N VAL A 7 3.18 -12.59 20.86
CA VAL A 7 4.60 -12.75 20.52
C VAL A 7 4.85 -12.42 19.05
N ALA A 8 3.96 -12.86 18.14
CA ALA A 8 4.01 -12.50 16.73
C ALA A 8 3.90 -10.98 16.51
N ARG A 9 2.97 -10.31 17.21
CA ARG A 9 2.76 -8.84 17.15
C ARG A 9 3.95 -8.02 17.65
N GLN A 10 4.71 -8.56 18.60
CA GLN A 10 5.86 -7.88 19.19
C GLN A 10 7.15 -8.10 18.37
N ALA A 11 7.25 -9.24 17.68
CA ALA A 11 8.37 -9.58 16.80
C ALA A 11 8.38 -8.74 15.51
N THR A 12 7.22 -8.53 14.86
CA THR A 12 7.13 -7.74 13.61
C THR A 12 7.51 -6.27 13.81
N ARG A 13 7.24 -5.70 14.99
CA ARG A 13 7.54 -4.29 15.33
C ARG A 13 9.04 -4.01 15.55
N HIS A 14 9.86 -5.03 15.78
CA HIS A 14 11.27 -4.85 16.18
C HIS A 14 12.26 -5.04 15.02
N ALA A 15 11.83 -5.63 13.91
CA ALA A 15 12.71 -6.11 12.85
C ALA A 15 12.97 -5.08 11.73
N LEU A 16 12.00 -4.23 11.37
CA LEU A 16 12.21 -3.12 10.41
C LEU A 16 13.35 -2.16 10.83
N LYS A 17 13.54 -1.99 12.14
CA LYS A 17 14.61 -1.18 12.76
C LYS A 17 16.03 -1.56 12.34
N ARG A 18 16.26 -2.79 11.88
CA ARG A 18 17.61 -3.30 11.60
C ARG A 18 18.06 -3.09 10.17
N ARG A 19 17.17 -2.87 9.20
CA ARG A 19 17.54 -2.80 7.77
C ARG A 19 17.92 -1.40 7.29
N LEU A 20 17.35 -0.34 7.88
CA LEU A 20 17.80 1.04 7.61
C LEU A 20 19.18 1.35 8.22
N ALA A 21 19.60 0.61 9.24
CA ALA A 21 20.94 0.73 9.83
C ALA A 21 22.08 0.21 8.92
N ARG A 22 21.76 -0.40 7.76
CA ARG A 22 22.74 -0.94 6.80
C ARG A 22 22.89 -0.12 5.52
N PHE A 23 22.11 0.94 5.33
CA PHE A 23 22.46 1.97 4.36
C PHE A 23 23.46 2.92 5.02
N PRO A 24 24.63 3.20 4.41
CA PRO A 24 25.49 4.23 4.95
C PRO A 24 24.70 5.54 4.95
N SER A 25 24.46 6.09 6.14
CA SER A 25 23.89 7.41 6.32
C SER A 25 24.86 8.45 5.73
N ARG A 26 24.81 8.66 4.42
CA ARG A 26 25.29 9.91 3.84
C ARG A 26 24.27 10.96 4.21
N CYS A 27 24.57 11.65 5.31
CA CYS A 27 23.94 12.88 5.70
C CYS A 27 24.03 13.88 4.54
N LEU A 28 22.96 14.02 3.77
CA LEU A 28 22.72 15.22 2.97
C LEU A 28 21.92 16.15 3.86
N HIS A 29 22.65 16.89 4.70
CA HIS A 29 22.11 18.12 5.28
C HIS A 29 22.07 19.15 4.17
N GLU A 30 20.92 19.26 3.51
CA GLU A 30 20.54 20.48 2.83
C GLU A 30 19.16 20.87 3.36
N SER A 31 19.16 21.89 4.20
CA SER A 31 17.94 22.54 4.67
C SER A 31 17.24 23.17 3.48
N SER A 32 16.22 22.51 2.93
CA SER A 32 15.30 23.13 1.98
C SER A 32 14.02 23.53 2.70
N GLN A 33 13.67 24.80 2.57
CA GLN A 33 12.47 25.39 3.13
C GLN A 33 11.23 24.67 2.59
N ALA A 34 10.29 24.35 3.48
CA ALA A 34 8.99 23.79 3.13
C ALA A 34 8.10 24.85 2.43
N SER A 35 8.28 25.02 1.13
CA SER A 35 7.25 25.53 0.22
C SER A 35 6.74 24.36 -0.63
N GLY A 36 5.42 24.18 -0.67
CA GLY A 36 4.74 22.97 -1.18
C GLY A 36 5.33 22.39 -2.47
N TYR A 37 6.03 21.27 -2.31
CA TYR A 37 6.51 20.44 -3.40
C TYR A 37 5.42 19.42 -3.78
N SER A 38 5.13 19.29 -5.08
CA SER A 38 4.14 18.34 -5.60
C SER A 38 4.72 17.64 -6.83
N THR A 39 4.49 16.33 -6.94
CA THR A 39 4.83 15.52 -8.12
C THR A 39 3.63 15.20 -9.00
N VAL A 40 2.45 15.71 -8.64
CA VAL A 40 1.19 15.40 -9.31
C VAL A 40 1.12 16.17 -10.62
N ASN A 41 0.99 15.44 -11.73
CA ASN A 41 0.75 16.02 -13.05
C ASN A 41 -0.77 16.25 -13.26
N PRO A 42 -1.25 17.49 -13.39
CA PRO A 42 -2.69 17.77 -13.52
C PRO A 42 -3.35 17.18 -14.78
N ASP A 43 -2.62 17.08 -15.88
CA ASP A 43 -3.17 16.57 -17.15
C ASP A 43 -3.39 15.05 -17.08
N GLU A 44 -2.47 14.32 -16.45
CA GLU A 44 -2.62 12.89 -16.15
C GLU A 44 -3.81 12.67 -15.21
N ILE A 45 -3.93 13.47 -14.14
CA ILE A 45 -5.09 13.40 -13.24
C ILE A 45 -6.40 13.64 -13.98
N ALA A 46 -6.45 14.63 -14.88
CA ALA A 46 -7.64 14.89 -15.68
C ALA A 46 -7.97 13.73 -16.63
N LEU A 47 -6.97 13.08 -17.22
CA LEU A 47 -7.16 11.90 -18.06
C LEU A 47 -7.78 10.74 -17.26
N PHE A 48 -7.16 10.34 -16.15
CA PHE A 48 -7.64 9.21 -15.34
C PHE A 48 -9.00 9.50 -14.69
N SER A 49 -9.24 10.74 -14.25
CA SER A 49 -10.52 11.13 -13.68
C SER A 49 -11.68 10.92 -14.66
N ARG A 50 -11.47 11.22 -15.96
CA ARG A 50 -12.49 10.99 -17.00
C ARG A 50 -12.77 9.51 -17.24
N LEU A 51 -11.77 8.64 -17.06
CA LEU A 51 -11.88 7.21 -17.29
C LEU A 51 -12.31 6.43 -16.03
N SER A 52 -12.38 7.08 -14.87
CA SER A 52 -12.64 6.45 -13.56
C SER A 52 -13.83 5.49 -13.53
N GLN A 53 -14.93 5.79 -14.22
CA GLN A 53 -16.12 4.92 -14.26
C GLN A 53 -15.89 3.55 -14.91
N HIS A 54 -14.85 3.42 -15.73
CA HIS A 54 -14.49 2.19 -16.43
C HIS A 54 -13.45 1.35 -15.67
N TRP A 55 -13.01 1.77 -14.47
CA TRP A 55 -11.89 1.13 -13.76
C TRP A 55 -12.12 -0.36 -13.47
N TRP A 56 -13.37 -0.73 -13.19
CA TRP A 56 -13.77 -2.10 -12.85
C TRP A 56 -14.38 -2.89 -14.02
N ASP A 57 -14.32 -2.35 -15.25
CA ASP A 57 -14.64 -3.11 -16.45
C ASP A 57 -13.44 -3.99 -16.84
N GLU A 58 -13.54 -5.29 -16.60
CA GLU A 58 -12.49 -6.29 -16.92
C GLU A 58 -12.20 -6.41 -18.44
N HIS A 59 -13.08 -5.86 -19.28
CA HIS A 59 -12.94 -5.84 -20.74
C HIS A 59 -12.72 -4.44 -21.32
N GLY A 60 -12.65 -3.41 -20.46
CA GLY A 60 -12.49 -2.01 -20.86
C GLY A 60 -11.03 -1.52 -20.88
N GLU A 61 -10.86 -0.20 -20.81
CA GLU A 61 -9.55 0.49 -20.88
C GLU A 61 -8.53 -0.01 -19.83
N PHE A 62 -9.01 -0.46 -18.67
CA PHE A 62 -8.17 -0.95 -17.57
C PHE A 62 -8.04 -2.47 -17.52
N ALA A 63 -8.52 -3.21 -18.53
CA ALA A 63 -8.48 -4.68 -18.58
C ALA A 63 -7.09 -5.26 -18.33
N PHE A 64 -6.02 -4.57 -18.74
CA PHE A 64 -4.66 -5.02 -18.49
C PHE A 64 -4.30 -4.95 -16.99
N LEU A 65 -4.76 -3.94 -16.25
CA LEU A 65 -4.54 -3.84 -14.81
C LEU A 65 -5.19 -5.01 -14.06
N HIS A 66 -6.39 -5.42 -14.47
CA HIS A 66 -7.08 -6.61 -13.93
C HIS A 66 -6.26 -7.87 -14.18
N LYS A 67 -5.81 -8.08 -15.41
CA LYS A 67 -4.99 -9.25 -15.80
C LYS A 67 -3.65 -9.29 -15.08
N MET A 68 -3.06 -8.14 -14.78
CA MET A 68 -1.79 -8.03 -14.06
C MET A 68 -1.94 -8.19 -12.54
N ASN A 69 -3.12 -7.94 -11.96
CA ASN A 69 -3.31 -7.95 -10.51
C ASN A 69 -2.91 -9.29 -9.84
N PRO A 70 -3.27 -10.48 -10.38
CA PRO A 70 -2.80 -11.75 -9.83
C PRO A 70 -1.27 -11.88 -9.77
N ILE A 71 -0.57 -11.38 -10.78
CA ILE A 71 0.90 -11.41 -10.85
C ILE A 71 1.52 -10.44 -9.84
N ARG A 72 0.98 -9.23 -9.71
CA ARG A 72 1.40 -8.27 -8.68
C ARG A 72 1.21 -8.85 -7.28
N MET A 73 0.07 -9.49 -7.04
CA MET A 73 -0.21 -10.16 -5.76
C MET A 73 0.74 -11.32 -5.48
N GLN A 74 1.11 -12.09 -6.51
CA GLN A 74 2.13 -13.13 -6.37
C GLN A 74 3.49 -12.52 -5.99
N PHE A 75 3.92 -11.47 -6.68
CA PHE A 75 5.18 -10.79 -6.37
C PHE A 75 5.22 -10.24 -4.94
N ILE A 76 4.16 -9.54 -4.52
CA ILE A 76 4.04 -9.02 -3.15
C ILE A 76 4.10 -10.16 -2.13
N ARG A 77 3.41 -11.27 -2.41
CA ARG A 77 3.45 -12.46 -1.55
C ARG A 77 4.86 -13.01 -1.41
N GLU A 78 5.57 -13.20 -2.51
CA GLU A 78 6.95 -13.69 -2.50
C GLU A 78 7.86 -12.78 -1.68
N LYS A 79 7.73 -11.45 -1.83
CA LYS A 79 8.52 -10.48 -1.05
C LYS A 79 8.18 -10.47 0.43
N MET A 80 6.91 -10.61 0.81
CA MET A 80 6.54 -10.74 2.22
C MET A 80 7.11 -12.00 2.85
N LEU A 81 7.13 -13.12 2.12
CA LEU A 81 7.73 -14.38 2.60
C LEU A 81 9.25 -14.30 2.69
N GLU A 82 9.91 -13.61 1.75
CA GLU A 82 11.35 -13.32 1.80
C GLU A 82 11.70 -12.50 3.05
N VAL A 83 10.96 -11.42 3.33
CA VAL A 83 11.14 -10.61 4.54
C VAL A 83 10.90 -11.44 5.80
N ALA A 84 9.82 -12.22 5.86
CA ALA A 84 9.52 -13.07 7.02
C ALA A 84 10.66 -14.08 7.28
N ARG A 85 11.20 -14.70 6.22
CA ARG A 85 12.33 -15.62 6.32
C ARG A 85 13.58 -14.93 6.87
N GLU A 86 13.91 -13.75 6.35
CA GLU A 86 15.09 -12.99 6.78
C GLU A 86 14.97 -12.53 8.24
N GLU A 87 13.79 -12.09 8.66
CA GLU A 87 13.58 -11.48 9.98
C GLU A 87 13.27 -12.48 11.08
N GLN A 88 12.55 -13.57 10.75
CA GLN A 88 11.94 -14.48 11.74
C GLN A 88 12.28 -15.95 11.46
N GLY A 89 12.98 -16.26 10.36
CA GLY A 89 13.40 -17.62 10.00
C GLY A 89 12.39 -18.38 9.14
N GLU A 90 12.81 -19.56 8.64
CA GLU A 90 12.02 -20.36 7.69
C GLU A 90 10.67 -20.78 8.26
N GLU A 91 10.59 -21.14 9.54
CA GLU A 91 9.33 -21.56 10.18
C GLU A 91 8.26 -20.47 10.12
N ALA A 92 8.65 -19.20 10.32
CA ALA A 92 7.74 -18.07 10.23
C ALA A 92 7.26 -17.85 8.79
N ALA A 93 8.16 -17.95 7.80
CA ALA A 93 7.80 -17.85 6.40
C ALA A 93 6.85 -18.97 5.97
N VAL A 94 7.08 -20.22 6.41
CA VAL A 94 6.17 -21.35 6.13
C VAL A 94 4.81 -21.13 6.81
N TYR A 95 4.78 -20.69 8.06
CA TYR A 95 3.54 -20.41 8.78
C TYR A 95 2.72 -19.30 8.09
N MET A 96 3.37 -18.19 7.71
CA MET A 96 2.74 -17.10 6.97
C MET A 96 2.29 -17.54 5.57
N GLY A 97 3.08 -18.37 4.89
CA GLY A 97 2.76 -18.91 3.56
C GLY A 97 1.55 -19.84 3.58
N ASN A 98 1.30 -20.56 4.66
CA ASN A 98 0.11 -21.41 4.76
C ASN A 98 -1.15 -20.65 5.22
N GLY A 99 -1.01 -19.37 5.62
CA GLY A 99 -2.11 -18.53 6.06
C GLY A 99 -2.81 -17.76 4.92
N ALA A 100 -4.12 -17.57 5.06
CA ALA A 100 -4.91 -16.70 4.18
C ALA A 100 -4.69 -15.19 4.46
N ASN A 101 -4.14 -14.84 5.62
CA ASN A 101 -4.00 -13.47 6.09
C ASN A 101 -2.54 -13.03 6.13
N LEU A 102 -1.87 -13.05 4.97
CA LEU A 102 -0.45 -12.72 4.83
C LEU A 102 -0.07 -11.35 5.44
N LEU A 103 -0.97 -10.37 5.34
CA LEU A 103 -0.75 -8.99 5.76
C LEU A 103 -1.41 -8.67 7.11
N ASN A 104 -1.83 -9.69 7.86
CA ASN A 104 -2.59 -9.50 9.08
C ASN A 104 -1.87 -8.58 10.08
N GLY A 105 -2.54 -7.49 10.44
CA GLY A 105 -2.04 -6.56 11.44
C GLY A 105 -0.94 -5.60 10.95
N LEU A 106 -0.59 -5.63 9.66
CA LEU A 106 0.31 -4.67 9.03
C LEU A 106 -0.45 -3.42 8.58
N ASP A 107 0.16 -2.26 8.72
CA ASP A 107 -0.28 -1.02 8.09
C ASP A 107 0.27 -0.98 6.66
N VAL A 108 -0.62 -0.87 5.69
CA VAL A 108 -0.30 -0.92 4.26
C VAL A 108 -0.78 0.37 3.59
N VAL A 109 0.03 0.97 2.73
CA VAL A 109 -0.41 2.06 1.85
C VAL A 109 -0.21 1.67 0.39
N ASP A 110 -1.22 1.94 -0.43
CA ASP A 110 -1.21 1.80 -1.89
C ASP A 110 -1.26 3.20 -2.51
N VAL A 111 -0.10 3.69 -2.96
CA VAL A 111 0.12 5.04 -3.49
C VAL A 111 -0.18 5.06 -4.98
N GLY A 112 -1.12 5.90 -5.38
CA GLY A 112 -1.70 5.90 -6.73
C GLY A 112 -2.64 4.70 -6.91
N CYS A 113 -3.52 4.48 -5.93
CA CYS A 113 -4.39 3.30 -5.90
C CYS A 113 -5.41 3.26 -7.04
N GLY A 114 -5.66 4.40 -7.71
CA GLY A 114 -6.68 4.53 -8.73
C GLY A 114 -8.04 4.10 -8.22
N GLY A 115 -8.74 3.27 -8.99
CA GLY A 115 -10.01 2.65 -8.62
C GLY A 115 -9.92 1.51 -7.60
N GLY A 116 -8.75 1.25 -7.00
CA GLY A 116 -8.64 0.41 -5.80
C GLY A 116 -8.36 -1.09 -6.02
N LEU A 117 -8.02 -1.52 -7.24
CA LEU A 117 -7.81 -2.93 -7.60
C LEU A 117 -6.80 -3.67 -6.71
N LEU A 118 -5.66 -3.03 -6.44
CA LEU A 118 -4.62 -3.62 -5.59
C LEU A 118 -4.99 -3.47 -4.11
N SER A 119 -5.43 -2.26 -3.71
CA SER A 119 -5.89 -1.95 -2.35
C SER A 119 -6.88 -2.97 -1.78
N GLU A 120 -7.89 -3.38 -2.56
CA GLU A 120 -8.86 -4.40 -2.13
C GLU A 120 -8.21 -5.77 -1.91
N SER A 121 -7.32 -6.19 -2.81
CA SER A 121 -6.58 -7.43 -2.66
C SER A 121 -5.69 -7.43 -1.41
N LEU A 122 -5.02 -6.30 -1.13
CA LEU A 122 -4.20 -6.13 0.07
C LEU A 122 -5.04 -6.19 1.36
N ALA A 123 -6.20 -5.54 1.37
CA ALA A 123 -7.10 -5.56 2.52
C ALA A 123 -7.69 -6.96 2.76
N ARG A 124 -8.06 -7.69 1.69
CA ARG A 124 -8.54 -9.09 1.78
C ARG A 124 -7.49 -10.03 2.38
N LEU A 125 -6.19 -9.72 2.23
CA LEU A 125 -5.09 -10.45 2.85
C LEU A 125 -4.83 -10.07 4.33
N GLY A 126 -5.68 -9.26 4.96
CA GLY A 126 -5.57 -8.90 6.38
C GLY A 126 -4.89 -7.57 6.67
N GLY A 127 -4.47 -6.82 5.63
CA GLY A 127 -3.81 -5.53 5.80
C GLY A 127 -4.76 -4.45 6.32
N ARG A 128 -4.26 -3.56 7.17
CA ARG A 128 -4.89 -2.26 7.42
C ARG A 128 -4.48 -1.33 6.28
N THR A 129 -5.22 -1.39 5.18
CA THR A 129 -4.87 -0.77 3.91
C THR A 129 -5.46 0.63 3.78
N LEU A 130 -4.60 1.59 3.48
CA LEU A 130 -4.96 2.92 2.99
C LEU A 130 -4.63 3.02 1.49
N GLY A 131 -5.64 3.18 0.64
CA GLY A 131 -5.43 3.58 -0.75
C GLY A 131 -5.41 5.09 -0.87
N ILE A 132 -4.38 5.65 -1.51
CA ILE A 132 -4.32 7.09 -1.80
C ILE A 132 -4.18 7.35 -3.29
N ASP A 133 -4.81 8.41 -3.78
CA ASP A 133 -4.73 8.85 -5.16
C ASP A 133 -4.95 10.36 -5.22
N ALA A 134 -4.31 11.02 -6.19
CA ALA A 134 -4.45 12.46 -6.40
C ALA A 134 -5.72 12.84 -7.19
N SER A 135 -6.43 11.87 -7.79
CA SER A 135 -7.76 12.04 -8.38
C SER A 135 -8.86 11.72 -7.37
N GLU A 136 -9.70 12.71 -7.07
CA GLU A 136 -10.91 12.53 -6.27
C GLU A 136 -11.92 11.57 -6.96
N ALA A 137 -11.99 11.59 -8.29
CA ALA A 137 -12.87 10.73 -9.07
C ALA A 137 -12.48 9.25 -8.94
N ASN A 138 -11.18 8.95 -9.01
CA ASN A 138 -10.65 7.61 -8.77
C ASN A 138 -10.99 7.12 -7.36
N ILE A 139 -10.74 7.95 -6.34
CA ILE A 139 -11.05 7.63 -4.94
C ILE A 139 -12.55 7.38 -4.74
N SER A 140 -13.41 8.13 -5.42
CA SER A 140 -14.86 7.94 -5.35
C SER A 140 -15.27 6.58 -5.89
N ILE A 141 -14.73 6.15 -7.04
CA ILE A 141 -15.00 4.83 -7.63
C ILE A 141 -14.42 3.71 -6.77
N ALA A 142 -13.19 3.87 -6.27
CA ALA A 142 -12.54 2.91 -5.38
C ALA A 142 -13.35 2.70 -4.09
N SER A 143 -13.82 3.79 -3.48
CA SER A 143 -14.62 3.74 -2.27
C SER A 143 -15.98 3.07 -2.51
N LEU A 144 -16.64 3.39 -3.63
CA LEU A 144 -17.91 2.78 -3.99
C LEU A 144 -17.77 1.28 -4.22
N HIS A 145 -16.74 0.85 -4.96
CA HIS A 145 -16.51 -0.56 -5.27
C HIS A 145 -16.08 -1.34 -4.01
N GLY A 146 -15.13 -0.81 -3.23
CA GLY A 146 -14.68 -1.43 -1.99
C GLY A 146 -15.80 -1.60 -0.95
N ALA A 147 -16.73 -0.63 -0.86
CA ALA A 147 -17.91 -0.74 0.00
C ALA A 147 -18.91 -1.82 -0.45
N ALA A 148 -18.91 -2.19 -1.73
CA ALA A 148 -19.75 -3.25 -2.26
C ALA A 148 -19.17 -4.66 -2.03
N ASP A 149 -17.89 -4.79 -1.65
CA ASP A 149 -17.29 -6.08 -1.32
C ASP A 149 -17.70 -6.55 0.10
N PRO A 150 -18.47 -7.65 0.23
CA PRO A 150 -18.89 -8.15 1.53
C PRO A 150 -17.73 -8.58 2.44
N ARG A 151 -16.56 -8.94 1.88
CA ARG A 151 -15.35 -9.32 2.63
C ARG A 151 -14.61 -8.13 3.25
N LEU A 152 -14.88 -6.93 2.75
CA LEU A 152 -14.27 -5.68 3.20
C LEU A 152 -15.25 -4.83 4.01
N SER A 153 -16.55 -5.17 3.97
CA SER A 153 -17.58 -4.54 4.79
C SER A 153 -17.32 -4.78 6.30
N SER A 154 -17.41 -3.71 7.10
CA SER A 154 -17.14 -3.72 8.55
C SER A 154 -18.15 -4.54 9.38
N GLN A 155 -19.14 -5.17 8.74
CA GLN A 155 -20.24 -5.85 9.41
C GLN A 155 -19.99 -7.34 9.72
N ASN A 156 -18.81 -7.87 9.43
CA ASN A 156 -18.46 -9.24 9.80
C ASN A 156 -17.42 -9.28 10.94
N PRO A 157 -17.85 -9.35 12.22
CA PRO A 157 -16.96 -9.39 13.37
C PRO A 157 -16.18 -10.73 13.51
N SER A 158 -16.47 -11.73 12.67
CA SER A 158 -15.78 -13.02 12.66
C SER A 158 -14.65 -13.10 11.63
N SER A 159 -14.63 -12.19 10.66
CA SER A 159 -13.55 -12.10 9.69
C SER A 159 -12.36 -11.38 10.31
N SER A 160 -11.29 -12.13 10.53
CA SER A 160 -9.93 -11.63 10.73
C SER A 160 -9.36 -10.92 9.48
N SER A 161 -10.24 -10.33 8.68
CA SER A 161 -9.96 -9.67 7.42
C SER A 161 -9.58 -8.22 7.69
N GLY A 162 -8.75 -7.67 6.81
CA GLY A 162 -8.15 -6.34 6.99
C GLY A 162 -9.18 -5.22 7.02
N SER A 163 -8.69 -3.98 7.08
CA SER A 163 -9.51 -2.79 6.92
C SER A 163 -9.10 -2.06 5.65
N LEU A 164 -10.05 -1.42 4.99
CA LEU A 164 -9.79 -0.63 3.80
C LEU A 164 -10.36 0.77 3.95
N THR A 165 -9.52 1.77 3.73
CA THR A 165 -9.90 3.17 3.64
C THR A 165 -9.26 3.79 2.41
N TYR A 166 -9.93 4.77 1.81
CA TYR A 166 -9.40 5.53 0.69
C TYR A 166 -9.32 7.01 1.06
N GLN A 167 -8.29 7.70 0.57
CA GLN A 167 -8.10 9.13 0.80
C GLN A 167 -7.63 9.82 -0.47
N HIS A 168 -8.31 10.91 -0.83
CA HIS A 168 -7.83 11.84 -1.84
C HIS A 168 -6.67 12.66 -1.27
N THR A 169 -5.45 12.30 -1.65
CA THR A 169 -4.20 12.93 -1.21
C THR A 169 -3.04 12.48 -2.09
N SER A 170 -1.97 13.26 -2.11
CA SER A 170 -0.67 12.86 -2.66
C SER A 170 0.18 12.12 -1.62
N ALA A 171 1.26 11.47 -2.06
CA ALA A 171 2.25 10.88 -1.14
C ALA A 171 2.96 11.98 -0.32
N GLU A 172 3.28 13.10 -0.98
CA GLU A 172 3.90 14.29 -0.41
C GLU A 172 3.06 14.90 0.71
N ASP A 173 1.75 15.01 0.49
CA ASP A 173 0.84 15.55 1.51
C ASP A 173 0.56 14.54 2.61
N LEU A 174 0.56 13.24 2.31
CA LEU A 174 0.42 12.20 3.33
C LEU A 174 1.57 12.26 4.34
N LEU A 175 2.79 12.61 3.93
CA LEU A 175 3.96 12.76 4.81
C LEU A 175 3.82 13.84 5.88
N ARG A 176 2.89 14.79 5.71
CA ARG A 176 2.54 15.77 6.75
C ARG A 176 1.93 15.11 7.99
N ASN A 177 1.42 13.88 7.84
CA ASN A 177 0.96 13.06 8.95
C ASN A 177 2.11 12.24 9.54
N PRO A 178 2.13 12.00 10.86
CA PRO A 178 3.17 11.20 11.51
C PRO A 178 3.04 9.70 11.23
N GLN A 179 1.95 9.25 10.60
CA GLN A 179 1.74 7.84 10.28
C GLN A 179 2.80 7.35 9.28
N ARG A 180 3.27 6.12 9.50
CA ARG A 180 4.17 5.38 8.63
C ARG A 180 3.64 3.96 8.46
N PHE A 181 4.06 3.27 7.41
CA PHE A 181 3.49 1.99 6.98
C PHE A 181 4.52 0.86 7.02
N ASP A 182 4.07 -0.37 7.32
CA ASP A 182 4.92 -1.56 7.24
C ASP A 182 5.16 -1.95 5.78
N VAL A 183 4.19 -1.67 4.90
CA VAL A 183 4.26 -1.94 3.45
C VAL A 183 3.80 -0.70 2.69
N VAL A 184 4.63 -0.24 1.74
CA VAL A 184 4.29 0.80 0.77
C VAL A 184 4.28 0.17 -0.62
N CYS A 185 3.15 0.21 -1.30
CA CYS A 185 3.00 -0.18 -2.70
C CYS A 185 2.80 1.06 -3.56
N SER A 186 3.39 1.07 -4.75
CA SER A 186 3.06 2.02 -5.81
C SER A 186 3.29 1.32 -7.14
N MET A 187 2.23 1.08 -7.91
CA MET A 187 2.25 0.26 -9.12
C MET A 187 1.66 1.06 -10.28
N GLU A 188 2.40 1.21 -11.38
CA GLU A 188 2.01 1.97 -12.59
C GLU A 188 1.71 3.46 -12.32
N VAL A 189 2.56 4.12 -11.52
CA VAL A 189 2.41 5.55 -11.17
C VAL A 189 3.61 6.37 -11.63
N LEU A 190 4.80 5.77 -11.68
CA LEU A 190 6.06 6.48 -11.82
C LEU A 190 6.21 7.19 -13.18
N GLU A 191 5.58 6.65 -14.20
CA GLU A 191 5.52 7.19 -15.55
C GLU A 191 4.54 8.36 -15.70
N HIS A 192 3.69 8.61 -14.69
CA HIS A 192 2.65 9.65 -14.70
C HIS A 192 2.95 10.84 -13.76
N VAL A 193 4.12 10.87 -13.12
CA VAL A 193 4.53 11.94 -12.19
C VAL A 193 5.58 12.86 -12.80
N ASP A 194 5.55 14.15 -12.47
CA ASP A 194 6.47 15.15 -13.03
C ASP A 194 7.91 15.01 -12.50
N ASN A 195 8.08 14.53 -11.26
CA ASN A 195 9.39 14.25 -10.65
C ASN A 195 9.43 12.85 -10.03
N PRO A 196 9.78 11.82 -10.83
CA PRO A 196 9.89 10.44 -10.39
C PRO A 196 10.83 10.24 -9.20
N SER A 197 11.95 10.96 -9.16
CA SER A 197 12.92 10.82 -8.06
C SER A 197 12.36 11.31 -6.74
N GLY A 198 11.73 12.49 -6.74
CA GLY A 198 11.15 13.00 -5.51
C GLY A 198 9.92 12.22 -5.06
N PHE A 199 9.12 11.71 -6.00
CA PHE A 199 8.03 10.78 -5.69
C PHE A 199 8.54 9.51 -5.00
N LEU A 200 9.62 8.90 -5.51
CA LEU A 200 10.26 7.75 -4.88
C LEU A 200 10.80 8.07 -3.48
N SER A 201 11.36 9.26 -3.28
CA SER A 201 11.76 9.73 -1.95
C SER A 201 10.56 9.83 -1.01
N SER A 202 9.42 10.37 -1.48
CA SER A 202 8.18 10.44 -0.70
C SER A 202 7.71 9.05 -0.26
N CYS A 203 7.65 8.11 -1.21
CA CYS A 203 7.26 6.72 -0.94
C CYS A 203 8.20 6.02 0.05
N ALA A 204 9.51 6.24 -0.07
CA ALA A 204 10.49 5.68 0.86
C ALA A 204 10.33 6.25 2.28
N GLU A 205 10.03 7.55 2.42
CA GLU A 205 9.81 8.17 3.72
C GLU A 205 8.52 7.68 4.41
N LEU A 206 7.52 7.23 3.65
CA LEU A 206 6.29 6.64 4.20
C LEU A 206 6.50 5.28 4.88
N LEU A 207 7.62 4.60 4.62
CA LEU A 207 7.96 3.35 5.30
C LEU A 207 8.34 3.60 6.77
N LYS A 208 7.90 2.70 7.65
CA LYS A 208 8.37 2.68 9.05
C LYS A 208 9.88 2.47 9.09
N VAL A 209 10.51 2.99 10.14
CA VAL A 209 11.96 2.89 10.38
C VAL A 209 12.33 2.03 11.56
#